data_AF-A0A151SPY8-F1
#
_entry.id   AF-A0A151SPY8-F1
#
_cell.length_a   1.000
_cell.length_b   1.000
_cell.length_c   1.000
_cell.angle_alpha   90.00
_cell.angle_beta   90.00
_cell.angle_gamma   90.00
#
_symmetry.space_group_name_H-M   'P 1'
#
loop_
_entity.id
_entity.type
_entity.pdbx_description
1 polymer ?
#
loop_
_entity_poly.entity_id
_entity_poly.type
_entity_poly.pdbx_seq_one_letter_code
_entity_poly.pdbx_strand_id
1 'polypeptide(L)'
;MKARKVIEEEERRVKEEEEQNYAKGTVEDLTRLCMKVEAPEILIRKAVKLVGFTNHMGRPRPIEFLVALEDAHIIEWYAGIARRWLDFFCCTHNFKTVKTIVTYHLRFSCILTLAEKHESTKREVIKYFSKDLKVYDINGNHEVHFPTEREVKMMGDGNLSDPKPVDGALSLAVVRLASDEPPSHCIAHFCDKTTTVFYRVHLLQNRLNVNPLQKEKWVQGMGVIHESLNRKCLPLCTDHLNDLYMGRITLQDIDCSSCVDVD
;
A
#
# COMPACT_ATOMS: atom_id res chain seq x y z
N MET A 1 43.11 -54.32 -18.00
CA MET A 1 41.82 -54.04 -17.33
C MET A 1 41.86 -52.82 -16.42
N LYS A 2 42.86 -52.64 -15.53
CA LYS A 2 42.91 -51.48 -14.61
C LYS A 2 42.95 -50.12 -15.31
N ALA A 3 43.76 -49.96 -16.36
CA ALA A 3 43.86 -48.68 -17.09
C ALA A 3 42.56 -48.26 -17.79
N ARG A 4 41.79 -49.21 -18.33
CA ARG A 4 40.46 -48.92 -18.93
C ARG A 4 39.46 -48.45 -17.88
N LYS A 5 39.45 -49.07 -16.69
CA LYS A 5 38.55 -48.66 -15.59
C LYS A 5 38.86 -47.24 -15.09
N VAL A 6 40.14 -46.87 -15.01
CA VAL A 6 40.54 -45.52 -14.58
C VAL A 6 40.11 -44.45 -15.60
N ILE A 7 40.22 -44.74 -16.89
CA ILE A 7 39.76 -43.84 -17.96
C ILE A 7 38.23 -43.69 -17.92
N GLU A 8 37.51 -44.81 -17.77
CA GLU A 8 36.04 -44.86 -17.74
C GLU A 8 35.43 -44.24 -16.45
N GLU A 9 36.21 -44.17 -15.37
CA GLU A 9 35.84 -43.51 -14.11
C GLU A 9 36.10 -42.00 -14.18
N GLU A 10 37.19 -41.58 -14.85
CA GLU A 10 37.48 -40.16 -15.10
C GLU A 10 36.52 -39.55 -16.13
N GLU A 11 36.16 -40.29 -17.20
CA GLU A 11 35.11 -39.87 -18.15
C GLU A 11 33.76 -39.67 -17.46
N ARG A 12 33.44 -40.49 -16.44
CA ARG A 12 32.21 -40.36 -15.66
C ARG A 12 32.22 -39.10 -14.81
N ARG A 13 33.35 -38.81 -14.14
CA ARG A 13 33.52 -37.58 -13.33
C ARG A 13 33.40 -36.32 -14.17
N VAL A 14 34.02 -36.29 -15.35
CA VAL A 14 33.94 -35.13 -16.27
C VAL A 14 32.49 -34.90 -16.70
N LYS A 15 31.75 -35.97 -16.99
CA LYS A 15 30.34 -35.88 -17.42
C LYS A 15 29.42 -35.41 -16.29
N GLU A 16 29.66 -35.86 -15.06
CA GLU A 16 28.95 -35.38 -13.86
C GLU A 16 29.26 -33.91 -13.56
N GLU A 17 30.52 -33.46 -13.75
CA GLU A 17 30.89 -32.04 -13.62
C GLU A 17 30.23 -31.17 -14.70
N GLU A 18 30.14 -31.64 -15.95
CA GLU A 18 29.43 -30.95 -17.02
C GLU A 18 27.93 -30.82 -16.73
N GLU A 19 27.29 -31.89 -16.25
CA GLU A 19 25.87 -31.87 -15.86
C GLU A 19 25.63 -30.93 -14.67
N GLN A 20 26.50 -30.94 -13.66
CA GLN A 20 26.43 -30.01 -12.53
C GLN A 20 26.63 -28.56 -12.96
N ASN A 21 27.59 -28.29 -13.86
CA ASN A 21 27.82 -26.95 -14.39
C ASN A 21 26.65 -26.48 -15.27
N TYR A 22 26.05 -27.37 -16.07
CA TYR A 22 24.87 -27.06 -16.85
C TYR A 22 23.65 -26.77 -15.96
N ALA A 23 23.43 -27.57 -14.92
CA ALA A 23 22.35 -27.34 -13.95
C ALA A 23 22.56 -26.01 -13.21
N LYS A 24 23.78 -25.73 -12.76
CA LYS A 24 24.12 -24.47 -12.08
C LYS A 24 23.95 -23.27 -13.00
N GLY A 25 24.41 -23.34 -14.25
CA GLY A 25 24.22 -22.30 -15.25
C GLY A 25 22.75 -22.09 -15.60
N THR A 26 21.95 -23.15 -15.69
CA THR A 26 20.50 -23.05 -15.93
C THR A 26 19.77 -22.41 -14.74
N VAL A 27 20.15 -22.74 -13.50
CA VAL A 27 19.60 -22.09 -12.30
C VAL A 27 20.03 -20.63 -12.22
N GLU A 28 21.29 -20.30 -12.51
CA GLU A 28 21.76 -18.92 -12.61
C GLU A 28 21.03 -18.15 -13.71
N ASP A 29 20.85 -18.73 -14.89
CA ASP A 29 20.12 -18.11 -15.98
C ASP A 29 18.65 -17.93 -15.63
N LEU A 30 17.97 -18.91 -15.02
CA LEU A 30 16.57 -18.79 -14.58
C LEU A 30 16.40 -17.76 -13.44
N THR A 31 17.38 -17.66 -12.53
CA THR A 31 17.38 -16.65 -11.46
C THR A 31 17.77 -15.26 -11.98
N ARG A 32 18.50 -15.17 -13.10
CA ARG A 32 18.90 -13.91 -13.73
C ARG A 32 17.91 -13.42 -14.79
N LEU A 33 17.24 -14.35 -15.48
CA LEU A 33 16.00 -14.17 -16.27
C LEU A 33 14.80 -14.09 -15.32
N CYS A 34 14.86 -13.21 -14.32
CA CYS A 34 13.63 -12.73 -13.71
C CYS A 34 12.77 -12.17 -14.86
N MET A 35 11.58 -12.74 -15.08
CA MET A 35 10.60 -12.17 -16.00
C MET A 35 10.26 -10.75 -15.51
N LYS A 36 10.97 -9.75 -16.02
CA LYS A 36 10.73 -8.35 -15.70
C LYS A 36 9.58 -7.88 -16.56
N VAL A 37 8.42 -7.74 -15.91
CA VAL A 37 7.22 -7.21 -16.56
C VAL A 37 7.25 -5.68 -16.57
N GLU A 38 6.54 -5.08 -17.51
CA GLU A 38 6.29 -3.63 -17.47
C GLU A 38 5.12 -3.33 -16.53
N ALA A 39 5.30 -2.33 -15.67
CA ALA A 39 4.21 -1.74 -14.92
C ALA A 39 3.22 -1.10 -15.92
N PRO A 40 1.90 -1.31 -15.77
CA PRO A 40 0.92 -0.79 -16.71
C PRO A 40 0.73 0.72 -16.50
N GLU A 41 1.63 1.53 -17.07
CA GLU A 41 1.72 2.98 -16.84
C GLU A 41 0.39 3.70 -17.06
N ILE A 42 -0.37 3.31 -18.08
CA ILE A 42 -1.68 3.88 -18.38
C ILE A 42 -2.66 3.65 -17.23
N LEU A 43 -2.70 2.43 -16.66
CA LEU A 43 -3.58 2.10 -15.55
C LEU A 43 -3.17 2.82 -14.27
N ILE A 44 -1.87 2.89 -14.01
CA ILE A 44 -1.31 3.59 -12.86
C ILE A 44 -1.66 5.09 -12.94
N ARG A 45 -1.45 5.74 -14.09
CA ARG A 45 -1.81 7.16 -14.28
C ARG A 45 -3.31 7.39 -14.17
N LYS A 46 -4.13 6.45 -14.67
CA LYS A 46 -5.59 6.49 -14.48
C LYS A 46 -5.92 6.42 -13.00
N ALA A 47 -5.36 5.48 -12.24
CA ALA A 47 -5.57 5.37 -10.79
C ALA A 47 -5.17 6.66 -10.05
N VAL A 48 -4.02 7.26 -10.40
CA VAL A 48 -3.55 8.52 -9.80
C VAL A 48 -4.57 9.66 -10.02
N LYS A 49 -5.06 9.82 -11.24
CA LYS A 49 -6.06 10.84 -11.58
C LYS A 49 -7.40 10.59 -10.89
N LEU A 50 -7.76 9.33 -10.81
CA LEU A 50 -9.05 8.85 -10.36
C LEU A 50 -9.21 9.04 -8.84
N VAL A 51 -8.21 8.68 -8.05
CA VAL A 51 -8.17 8.98 -6.60
C VAL A 51 -8.13 10.49 -6.31
N GLY A 52 -7.60 11.27 -7.26
CA GLY A 52 -7.60 12.73 -7.17
C GLY A 52 -6.25 13.35 -6.82
N PHE A 53 -5.18 12.56 -6.71
CA PHE A 53 -3.83 13.05 -6.43
C PHE A 53 -3.34 14.14 -7.40
N THR A 54 -3.84 14.14 -8.64
CA THR A 54 -3.44 15.09 -9.68
C THR A 54 -4.64 15.71 -10.39
N ASN A 55 -4.45 16.92 -10.92
CA ASN A 55 -5.43 17.57 -11.79
C ASN A 55 -5.42 16.99 -13.22
N HIS A 56 -6.29 17.50 -14.09
CA HIS A 56 -6.35 17.07 -15.49
C HIS A 56 -5.02 17.25 -16.26
N MET A 57 -4.20 18.22 -15.85
CA MET A 57 -2.85 18.49 -16.38
C MET A 57 -1.75 17.61 -15.75
N GLY A 58 -2.08 16.74 -14.80
CA GLY A 58 -1.11 15.89 -14.09
C GLY A 58 -0.32 16.60 -12.98
N ARG A 59 -0.71 17.82 -12.57
CA ARG A 59 -0.09 18.51 -11.43
C ARG A 59 -0.64 17.97 -10.12
N PRO A 60 0.20 17.77 -9.08
CA PRO A 60 -0.27 17.38 -7.76
C PRO A 60 -1.30 18.36 -7.22
N ARG A 61 -2.30 17.86 -6.52
CA ARG A 61 -3.34 18.65 -5.87
C ARG A 61 -3.74 18.03 -4.53
N PRO A 62 -4.29 18.83 -3.61
CA PRO A 62 -4.77 18.31 -2.35
C PRO A 62 -5.98 17.39 -2.55
N ILE A 63 -6.23 16.51 -1.59
CA ILE A 63 -7.46 15.71 -1.50
C ILE A 63 -8.27 16.27 -0.33
N GLU A 64 -9.26 17.10 -0.65
CA GLU A 64 -10.13 17.80 0.32
C GLU A 64 -10.71 16.86 1.37
N PHE A 65 -11.11 15.65 0.97
CA PHE A 65 -11.69 14.66 1.89
C PHE A 65 -10.74 14.28 3.05
N LEU A 66 -9.43 14.23 2.79
CA LEU A 66 -8.44 13.82 3.80
C LEU A 66 -8.16 14.92 4.84
N VAL A 67 -8.60 16.16 4.61
CA VAL A 67 -8.45 17.27 5.56
C VAL A 67 -9.13 16.97 6.91
N ALA A 68 -10.17 16.15 6.90
CA ALA A 68 -10.87 15.71 8.11
C ALA A 68 -10.07 14.72 8.99
N LEU A 69 -8.99 14.14 8.47
CA LEU A 69 -8.15 13.19 9.21
C LEU A 69 -7.12 13.93 10.06
N GLU A 70 -6.61 13.28 11.11
CA GLU A 70 -5.46 13.77 11.88
C GLU A 70 -4.19 13.80 11.03
N ASP A 71 -3.24 14.69 11.34
CA ASP A 71 -2.03 14.89 10.50
C ASP A 71 -1.22 13.62 10.32
N ALA A 72 -1.09 12.83 11.39
CA ALA A 72 -0.45 11.52 11.38
C ALA A 72 -1.13 10.57 10.38
N HIS A 73 -2.46 10.43 10.48
CA HIS A 73 -3.25 9.57 9.61
C HIS A 73 -3.23 10.01 8.14
N ILE A 74 -3.20 11.32 7.85
CA ILE A 74 -3.00 11.81 6.47
C ILE A 74 -1.66 11.29 5.93
N ILE A 75 -0.59 11.46 6.69
CA ILE A 75 0.76 11.05 6.29
C ILE A 75 0.85 9.52 6.16
N GLU A 76 0.32 8.76 7.10
CA GLU A 76 0.25 7.30 7.06
C GLU A 76 -0.52 6.79 5.84
N TRP A 77 -1.66 7.39 5.52
CA TRP A 77 -2.46 7.01 4.35
C TRP A 77 -1.66 7.15 3.06
N TYR A 78 -1.03 8.31 2.86
CA TYR A 78 -0.18 8.57 1.70
C TYR A 78 1.07 7.67 1.69
N ALA A 79 1.72 7.50 2.84
CA ALA A 79 2.93 6.68 2.99
C ALA A 79 2.66 5.20 2.74
N GLY A 80 1.54 4.68 3.22
CA GLY A 80 1.12 3.30 3.01
C GLY A 80 0.85 3.01 1.54
N ILE A 81 0.14 3.91 0.84
CA ILE A 81 -0.04 3.78 -0.62
C ILE A 81 1.31 3.79 -1.33
N ALA A 82 2.18 4.74 -0.99
CA ALA A 82 3.50 4.85 -1.58
C ALA A 82 4.34 3.57 -1.40
N ARG A 83 4.39 3.01 -0.18
CA ARG A 83 5.12 1.77 0.12
C ARG A 83 4.55 0.59 -0.67
N ARG A 84 3.23 0.37 -0.63
CA ARG A 84 2.58 -0.71 -1.40
C ARG A 84 2.87 -0.62 -2.90
N TRP A 85 2.86 0.59 -3.46
CA TRP A 85 3.18 0.79 -4.88
C TRP A 85 4.64 0.48 -5.19
N LEU A 86 5.56 0.93 -4.32
CA LEU A 86 6.98 0.64 -4.49
C LEU A 86 7.26 -0.85 -4.40
N ASP A 87 6.66 -1.53 -3.42
CA ASP A 87 6.83 -2.96 -3.19
C ASP A 87 6.22 -3.78 -4.34
N PHE A 88 4.98 -3.47 -4.75
CA PHE A 88 4.29 -4.20 -5.82
C PHE A 88 4.99 -4.06 -7.17
N PHE A 89 5.48 -2.87 -7.51
CA PHE A 89 6.13 -2.62 -8.81
C PHE A 89 7.67 -2.74 -8.78
N CYS A 90 8.28 -3.20 -7.67
CA CYS A 90 9.74 -3.19 -7.48
C CYS A 90 10.52 -4.01 -8.53
N CYS A 91 9.88 -5.01 -9.14
CA CYS A 91 10.45 -5.91 -10.14
C CYS A 91 10.28 -5.43 -11.59
N THR A 92 9.65 -4.26 -11.80
CA THR A 92 9.27 -3.80 -13.15
C THR A 92 10.40 -3.06 -13.88
N HIS A 93 10.47 -3.22 -15.21
CA HIS A 93 11.49 -2.55 -16.02
C HIS A 93 11.37 -1.02 -15.99
N ASN A 94 10.13 -0.51 -16.04
CA ASN A 94 9.80 0.90 -16.00
C ASN A 94 9.54 1.41 -14.56
N PHE A 95 10.14 0.78 -13.53
CA PHE A 95 9.96 1.16 -12.13
C PHE A 95 10.27 2.64 -11.84
N LYS A 96 11.14 3.28 -12.64
CA LYS A 96 11.41 4.72 -12.60
C LYS A 96 10.13 5.57 -12.69
N THR A 97 9.15 5.14 -13.47
CA THR A 97 7.84 5.81 -13.58
C THR A 97 7.10 5.76 -12.25
N VAL A 98 7.07 4.61 -11.59
CA VAL A 98 6.44 4.44 -10.27
C VAL A 98 7.15 5.27 -9.21
N LYS A 99 8.50 5.26 -9.19
CA LYS A 99 9.30 6.12 -8.31
C LYS A 99 8.96 7.60 -8.49
N THR A 100 8.78 8.05 -9.73
CA THR A 100 8.39 9.44 -10.04
C THR A 100 7.00 9.75 -9.50
N ILE A 101 6.06 8.83 -9.66
CA ILE A 101 4.69 9.01 -9.15
C ILE A 101 4.70 9.14 -7.62
N VAL A 102 5.43 8.27 -6.92
CA VAL A 102 5.54 8.33 -5.46
C VAL A 102 6.24 9.60 -4.98
N THR A 103 7.40 9.91 -5.56
CA THR A 103 8.25 11.03 -5.09
C THR A 103 7.71 12.41 -5.45
N TYR A 104 6.95 12.51 -6.55
CA TYR A 104 6.38 13.76 -7.03
C TYR A 104 4.86 13.83 -6.80
N HIS A 105 4.06 12.97 -7.42
CA HIS A 105 2.60 13.10 -7.36
C HIS A 105 2.05 12.85 -5.96
N LEU A 106 2.36 11.72 -5.33
CA LEU A 106 1.84 11.38 -4.00
C LEU A 106 2.41 12.32 -2.93
N ARG A 107 3.74 12.50 -2.89
CA ARG A 107 4.38 13.36 -1.88
C ARG A 107 3.87 14.79 -1.91
N PHE A 108 3.83 15.43 -3.10
CA PHE A 108 3.35 16.81 -3.17
C PHE A 108 1.84 16.91 -2.96
N SER A 109 1.06 15.89 -3.35
CA SER A 109 -0.37 15.85 -3.00
C SER A 109 -0.58 15.79 -1.49
N CYS A 110 0.23 15.01 -0.75
CA CYS A 110 0.21 14.99 0.72
C CYS A 110 0.58 16.35 1.32
N ILE A 111 1.68 16.97 0.86
CA ILE A 111 2.10 18.30 1.32
C ILE A 111 0.99 19.33 1.08
N LEU A 112 0.35 19.30 -0.09
CA LEU A 112 -0.72 20.24 -0.42
C LEU A 112 -1.97 19.98 0.41
N THR A 113 -2.30 18.72 0.71
CA THR A 113 -3.43 18.36 1.58
C THR A 113 -3.23 18.88 3.00
N LEU A 114 -2.03 18.71 3.56
CA LEU A 114 -1.67 19.30 4.86
C LEU A 114 -1.68 20.83 4.81
N ALA A 115 -1.23 21.42 3.70
CA ALA A 115 -1.24 22.86 3.51
C ALA A 115 -2.67 23.41 3.53
N GLU A 116 -3.59 22.75 2.82
CA GLU A 116 -5.00 23.10 2.80
C GLU A 116 -5.64 22.93 4.18
N LYS A 117 -5.40 21.80 4.86
CA LYS A 117 -5.91 21.54 6.20
C LYS A 117 -5.57 22.64 7.21
N HIS A 118 -4.33 23.12 7.17
CA HIS A 118 -3.82 24.11 8.11
C HIS A 118 -3.89 25.54 7.58
N GLU A 119 -4.60 25.77 6.46
CA GLU A 119 -4.68 27.07 5.77
C GLU A 119 -3.30 27.73 5.56
N SER A 120 -2.29 26.90 5.30
CA SER A 120 -0.88 27.27 5.27
C SER A 120 -0.28 27.09 3.89
N THR A 121 0.95 27.58 3.71
CA THR A 121 1.69 27.39 2.47
C THR A 121 2.46 26.07 2.48
N LYS A 122 2.70 25.52 1.28
CA LYS A 122 3.58 24.34 1.10
C LYS A 122 4.96 24.51 1.76
N ARG A 123 5.48 25.74 1.87
CA ARG A 123 6.78 26.02 2.49
C ARG A 123 6.73 25.85 4.00
N GLU A 124 5.64 26.27 4.63
CA GLU A 124 5.43 26.13 6.07
C GLU A 124 5.22 24.66 6.46
N VAL A 125 4.44 23.93 5.67
CA VAL A 125 4.28 22.47 5.85
C VAL A 125 5.62 21.75 5.75
N ILE A 126 6.44 22.05 4.74
CA ILE A 126 7.78 21.45 4.59
C ILE A 126 8.70 21.86 5.76
N LYS A 127 8.54 23.06 6.31
CA LYS A 127 9.31 23.50 7.49
C LYS A 127 8.92 22.71 8.73
N TYR A 128 7.62 22.42 8.91
CA TYR A 128 7.11 21.73 10.09
C TYR A 128 7.31 20.20 10.00
N PHE A 129 6.84 19.57 8.92
CA PHE A 129 6.88 18.11 8.75
C PHE A 129 8.15 17.59 8.06
N SER A 130 9.08 18.49 7.69
CA SER A 130 10.20 18.20 6.78
C SER A 130 9.77 17.80 5.36
N LYS A 131 10.75 17.64 4.46
CA LYS A 131 10.51 17.14 3.09
C LYS A 131 10.05 15.67 3.08
N ASP A 132 10.44 14.90 4.08
CA ASP A 132 10.14 13.48 4.19
C ASP A 132 8.83 13.19 4.94
N LEU A 133 8.08 14.23 5.32
CA LEU A 133 6.77 14.12 5.98
C LEU A 133 6.84 13.20 7.21
N LYS A 134 7.66 13.61 8.19
CA LYS A 134 7.93 12.86 9.42
C LYS A 134 6.96 13.28 10.50
N VAL A 135 6.36 12.29 11.16
CA VAL A 135 5.50 12.48 12.34
C VAL A 135 6.02 11.60 13.45
N TYR A 136 6.15 12.19 14.63
CA TYR A 136 6.49 11.46 15.85
C TYR A 136 5.22 11.26 16.66
N ASP A 137 5.05 10.07 17.21
CA ASP A 137 4.07 9.81 18.26
C ASP A 137 4.31 10.75 19.46
N ILE A 138 3.29 10.96 20.29
CA ILE A 138 3.28 11.82 21.49
C ILE A 138 4.44 11.45 22.44
N ASN A 139 4.85 10.18 22.42
CA ASN A 139 5.96 9.65 23.21
C ASN A 139 7.35 9.76 22.54
N GLY A 140 7.44 10.32 21.33
CA GLY A 140 8.67 10.45 20.55
C GLY A 140 9.25 9.14 19.99
N ASN A 141 8.58 8.01 20.22
CA ASN A 141 9.13 6.67 19.98
C ASN A 141 8.81 6.09 18.60
N HIS A 142 7.67 6.43 18.01
CA HIS A 142 7.25 5.93 16.70
C HIS A 142 7.34 7.05 15.67
N GLU A 143 8.29 6.93 14.74
CA GLU A 143 8.42 7.82 13.60
C GLU A 143 7.71 7.20 12.39
N VAL A 144 6.56 7.77 12.03
CA VAL A 144 5.97 7.51 10.71
C VAL A 144 6.57 8.52 9.76
N HIS A 145 7.06 8.03 8.62
CA HIS A 145 7.54 8.89 7.55
C HIS A 145 7.05 8.40 6.19
N PHE A 146 6.83 9.35 5.30
CA PHE A 146 6.69 9.06 3.88
C PHE A 146 8.02 8.47 3.35
N PRO A 147 8.01 7.53 2.39
CA PRO A 147 9.25 6.98 1.84
C PRO A 147 10.22 8.08 1.43
N THR A 148 11.45 8.07 1.93
CA THR A 148 12.42 9.14 1.69
C THR A 148 12.92 9.09 0.25
N GLU A 149 13.43 10.20 -0.28
CA GLU A 149 14.03 10.17 -1.63
C GLU A 149 15.20 9.19 -1.74
N ARG A 150 15.95 8.97 -0.65
CA ARG A 150 17.05 8.00 -0.62
C ARG A 150 16.53 6.57 -0.69
N GLU A 151 15.53 6.22 0.12
CA GLU A 151 14.88 4.90 0.08
C GLU A 151 14.35 4.59 -1.32
N VAL A 152 13.56 5.50 -1.89
CA VAL A 152 12.98 5.29 -3.23
C VAL A 152 14.08 5.16 -4.31
N LYS A 153 15.18 5.91 -4.18
CA LYS A 153 16.31 5.77 -5.11
C LYS A 153 16.98 4.41 -4.99
N MET A 154 17.19 3.91 -3.77
CA MET A 154 17.84 2.63 -3.50
C MET A 154 16.97 1.40 -3.84
N MET A 155 15.64 1.55 -3.91
CA MET A 155 14.75 0.47 -4.33
C MET A 155 14.90 0.11 -5.82
N GLY A 156 14.63 -1.13 -6.21
CA GLY A 156 14.66 -1.60 -7.60
C GLY A 156 15.32 -2.96 -7.70
N ASP A 157 15.11 -3.67 -8.81
CA ASP A 157 15.61 -5.04 -9.03
C ASP A 157 15.16 -6.04 -7.94
N GLY A 158 14.03 -5.76 -7.29
CA GLY A 158 13.41 -6.67 -6.34
C GLY A 158 12.82 -7.89 -7.05
N ASN A 159 12.71 -9.01 -6.33
CA ASN A 159 12.01 -10.19 -6.83
C ASN A 159 10.50 -9.95 -6.81
N LEU A 160 9.79 -10.63 -7.73
CA LEU A 160 8.33 -10.75 -7.66
C LEU A 160 7.95 -11.25 -6.27
N SER A 161 7.25 -10.39 -5.52
CA SER A 161 6.67 -10.74 -4.23
C SER A 161 5.19 -10.99 -4.43
N ASP A 162 4.61 -11.86 -3.61
CA ASP A 162 3.16 -12.09 -3.68
C ASP A 162 2.44 -10.73 -3.57
N PRO A 163 1.60 -10.39 -4.55
CA PRO A 163 1.01 -9.07 -4.62
C PRO A 163 0.07 -8.88 -3.44
N LYS A 164 0.47 -8.08 -2.45
CA LYS A 164 -0.51 -7.49 -1.54
C LYS A 164 -1.39 -6.55 -2.38
N PRO A 165 -2.71 -6.78 -2.45
CA PRO A 165 -3.57 -6.02 -3.35
C PRO A 165 -3.48 -4.52 -3.03
N VAL A 166 -3.06 -3.75 -4.03
CA VAL A 166 -2.82 -2.30 -3.90
C VAL A 166 -4.14 -1.51 -3.94
N ASP A 167 -5.16 -2.08 -4.60
CA ASP A 167 -6.37 -1.37 -5.02
C ASP A 167 -7.38 -1.12 -3.90
N GLY A 168 -7.46 -1.98 -2.89
CA GLY A 168 -8.48 -1.84 -1.84
C GLY A 168 -8.30 -0.64 -0.91
N ALA A 169 -7.05 -0.18 -0.74
CA ALA A 169 -6.70 0.92 0.15
C ALA A 169 -6.48 2.26 -0.60
N LEU A 170 -6.41 2.23 -1.94
CA LEU A 170 -6.15 3.41 -2.77
C LEU A 170 -7.28 4.44 -2.70
N SER A 171 -8.51 3.98 -2.47
CA SER A 171 -9.72 4.81 -2.45
C SER A 171 -10.46 4.76 -1.12
N LEU A 172 -9.83 4.28 -0.05
CA LEU A 172 -10.44 4.12 1.27
C LEU A 172 -9.79 5.09 2.25
N ALA A 173 -10.57 5.87 2.97
CA ALA A 173 -10.12 6.65 4.12
C ALA A 173 -11.08 6.41 5.29
N VAL A 174 -10.56 6.42 6.51
CA VAL A 174 -11.34 6.13 7.72
C VAL A 174 -11.29 7.31 8.66
N VAL A 175 -12.45 7.93 8.86
CA VAL A 175 -12.60 9.18 9.63
C VAL A 175 -13.03 8.81 11.05
N ARG A 176 -12.30 9.29 12.06
CA ARG A 176 -12.66 9.08 13.46
C ARG A 176 -14.00 9.76 13.77
N LEU A 177 -14.90 9.06 14.46
CA LEU A 177 -16.14 9.67 14.97
C LEU A 177 -15.84 10.69 16.07
N ALA A 178 -16.64 11.74 16.13
CA ALA A 178 -16.50 12.80 17.12
C ALA A 178 -16.94 12.38 18.54
N SER A 179 -17.83 11.38 18.63
CA SER A 179 -18.25 10.76 19.88
C SER A 179 -17.46 9.48 20.15
N ASP A 180 -17.09 9.30 21.41
CA ASP A 180 -16.69 7.98 21.89
C ASP A 180 -17.96 7.12 22.05
N GLU A 181 -17.90 5.92 21.51
CA GLU A 181 -18.98 4.94 21.58
C GLU A 181 -18.75 3.99 22.77
N PRO A 182 -19.77 3.20 23.17
CA PRO A 182 -19.59 2.18 24.19
C PRO A 182 -18.40 1.27 23.88
N PRO A 183 -17.58 0.90 24.90
CA PRO A 183 -16.40 0.07 24.67
C PRO A 183 -16.75 -1.22 23.93
N SER A 184 -16.11 -1.44 22.80
CA SER A 184 -16.27 -2.64 21.99
C SER A 184 -14.92 -3.27 21.70
N HIS A 185 -14.91 -4.56 21.40
CA HIS A 185 -13.69 -5.22 20.94
C HIS A 185 -13.26 -4.66 19.59
N CYS A 186 -11.95 -4.55 19.39
CA CYS A 186 -11.39 -4.25 18.09
C CYS A 186 -11.76 -5.37 17.12
N ILE A 187 -12.31 -5.00 15.96
CA ILE A 187 -12.78 -5.97 14.96
C ILE A 187 -11.66 -6.56 14.09
N ALA A 188 -10.41 -6.15 14.30
CA ALA A 188 -9.28 -6.79 13.62
C ALA A 188 -9.13 -8.23 14.11
N HIS A 189 -8.86 -9.16 13.20
CA HIS A 189 -8.68 -10.56 13.55
C HIS A 189 -7.55 -10.73 14.57
N PHE A 190 -7.80 -11.57 15.58
CA PHE A 190 -6.84 -11.84 16.67
C PHE A 190 -6.46 -10.62 17.52
N CYS A 191 -7.33 -9.60 17.58
CA CYS A 191 -7.16 -8.49 18.50
C CYS A 191 -8.04 -8.64 19.75
N ASP A 192 -7.42 -8.63 20.93
CA ASP A 192 -8.14 -8.65 22.21
C ASP A 192 -8.35 -7.27 22.83
N LYS A 193 -7.90 -6.20 22.16
CA LYS A 193 -8.00 -4.83 22.68
C LYS A 193 -9.43 -4.32 22.58
N THR A 194 -9.89 -3.64 23.63
CA THR A 194 -11.13 -2.86 23.60
C THR A 194 -10.84 -1.43 23.18
N THR A 195 -11.74 -0.85 22.39
CA THR A 195 -11.67 0.54 21.93
C THR A 195 -13.02 1.22 22.16
N THR A 196 -12.98 2.52 22.46
CA THR A 196 -14.17 3.41 22.42
C THR A 196 -14.21 4.22 21.14
N VAL A 197 -13.15 4.16 20.34
CA VAL A 197 -12.99 4.96 19.13
C VAL A 197 -13.49 4.17 17.94
N PHE A 198 -14.45 4.77 17.24
CA PHE A 198 -15.04 4.22 16.03
C PHE A 198 -14.57 5.05 14.84
N TYR A 199 -14.32 4.37 13.73
CA TYR A 199 -13.90 5.00 12.49
C TYR A 199 -14.92 4.74 11.40
N ARG A 200 -15.49 5.81 10.84
CA ARG A 200 -16.38 5.76 9.70
C ARG A 200 -15.57 5.58 8.43
N VAL A 201 -15.83 4.50 7.71
CA VAL A 201 -15.24 4.21 6.41
C VAL A 201 -15.83 5.13 5.37
N HIS A 202 -14.97 5.74 4.56
CA HIS A 202 -15.37 6.52 3.41
C HIS A 202 -14.58 6.07 2.20
N LEU A 203 -15.31 5.81 1.12
CA LEU A 203 -14.68 5.64 -0.17
C LEU A 203 -14.55 6.99 -0.88
N LEU A 204 -13.33 7.33 -1.27
CA LEU A 204 -13.02 8.43 -2.19
C LEU A 204 -13.68 8.21 -3.56
N GLN A 205 -14.01 6.96 -3.88
CA GLN A 205 -14.69 6.57 -5.09
C GLN A 205 -15.75 5.51 -4.84
N ASN A 206 -17.01 5.84 -5.14
CA ASN A 206 -18.09 4.87 -5.21
C ASN A 206 -18.38 4.60 -6.69
N ARG A 207 -17.94 3.46 -7.23
CA ARG A 207 -18.02 3.18 -8.67
C ARG A 207 -19.29 2.42 -9.05
N LEU A 208 -19.81 1.58 -8.16
CA LEU A 208 -20.96 0.71 -8.42
C LEU A 208 -22.22 1.21 -7.69
N ASN A 209 -22.14 2.25 -6.85
CA ASN A 209 -23.27 2.83 -6.12
C ASN A 209 -24.09 1.76 -5.39
N VAL A 210 -23.41 0.77 -4.81
CA VAL A 210 -24.06 -0.38 -4.17
C VAL A 210 -24.75 0.05 -2.89
N ASN A 211 -26.05 -0.27 -2.76
CA ASN A 211 -26.78 -0.10 -1.51
C ASN A 211 -26.58 -1.34 -0.61
N PRO A 212 -26.04 -1.18 0.62
CA PRO A 212 -25.83 -2.29 1.55
C PRO A 212 -27.11 -3.08 1.88
N LEU A 213 -28.28 -2.46 1.77
CA LEU A 213 -29.59 -3.05 2.07
C LEU A 213 -30.17 -3.88 0.91
N GLN A 214 -29.60 -3.80 -0.29
CA GLN A 214 -30.10 -4.51 -1.49
C GLN A 214 -29.10 -5.58 -1.96
N LYS A 215 -28.87 -6.60 -1.12
CA LYS A 215 -27.90 -7.70 -1.36
C LYS A 215 -28.10 -8.44 -2.69
N GLU A 216 -29.33 -8.52 -3.19
CA GLU A 216 -29.68 -9.21 -4.45
C GLU A 216 -29.09 -8.55 -5.71
N LYS A 217 -28.72 -7.26 -5.64
CA LYS A 217 -28.13 -6.51 -6.76
C LYS A 217 -26.60 -6.52 -6.77
N TRP A 218 -25.97 -7.21 -5.82
CA TRP A 218 -24.52 -7.19 -5.68
C TRP A 218 -23.87 -8.06 -6.76
N VAL A 219 -22.94 -7.49 -7.51
CA VAL A 219 -22.06 -8.27 -8.39
C VAL A 219 -21.00 -8.94 -7.53
N GLN A 220 -20.67 -10.20 -7.78
CA GLN A 220 -19.65 -10.89 -7.00
C GLN A 220 -18.24 -10.40 -7.38
N GLY A 221 -17.45 -9.99 -6.38
CA GLY A 221 -16.04 -9.61 -6.56
C GLY A 221 -15.48 -8.71 -5.45
N MET A 222 -14.15 -8.56 -5.39
CA MET A 222 -13.44 -7.79 -4.34
C MET A 222 -13.81 -6.30 -4.32
N GLY A 223 -14.16 -5.71 -5.46
CA GLY A 223 -14.60 -4.31 -5.52
C GLY A 223 -15.89 -4.03 -4.75
N VAL A 224 -16.77 -5.03 -4.59
CA VAL A 224 -18.06 -4.88 -3.92
C VAL A 224 -17.93 -4.86 -2.40
N ILE A 225 -16.92 -5.54 -1.85
CA ILE A 225 -16.63 -5.53 -0.41
C ILE A 225 -16.34 -4.09 0.04
N HIS A 226 -15.46 -3.38 -0.66
CA HIS A 226 -15.13 -1.98 -0.35
C HIS A 226 -16.37 -1.08 -0.38
N GLU A 227 -17.22 -1.22 -1.39
CA GLU A 227 -18.43 -0.38 -1.52
C GLU A 227 -19.48 -0.66 -0.46
N SER A 228 -19.65 -1.91 -0.06
CA SER A 228 -20.56 -2.29 1.01
C SER A 228 -20.18 -1.72 2.38
N LEU A 229 -18.89 -1.42 2.57
CA LEU A 229 -18.34 -0.84 3.78
C LEU A 229 -18.41 0.68 3.79
N ASN A 230 -18.77 1.32 2.66
CA ASN A 230 -18.86 2.77 2.61
C ASN A 230 -19.89 3.28 3.64
N ARG A 231 -19.47 4.24 4.46
CA ARG A 231 -20.20 4.84 5.60
C ARG A 231 -20.44 3.92 6.80
N LYS A 232 -19.95 2.67 6.78
CA LYS A 232 -19.96 1.79 7.95
C LYS A 232 -18.94 2.26 8.98
N CYS A 233 -19.23 2.01 10.25
CA CYS A 233 -18.32 2.32 11.35
C CYS A 233 -17.59 1.06 11.82
N LEU A 234 -16.27 1.20 12.01
CA LEU A 234 -15.35 0.15 12.43
C LEU A 234 -14.79 0.48 13.82
N PRO A 235 -15.00 -0.38 14.83
CA PRO A 235 -14.26 -0.27 16.08
C PRO A 235 -12.85 -0.84 15.90
N LEU A 236 -11.88 0.05 15.68
CA LEU A 236 -10.46 -0.32 15.56
C LEU A 236 -9.66 0.33 16.68
N CYS A 237 -8.65 -0.37 17.19
CA CYS A 237 -7.63 0.27 18.00
C CYS A 237 -6.67 1.05 17.09
N THR A 238 -5.93 1.99 17.67
CA THR A 238 -4.94 2.83 16.96
C THR A 238 -3.91 2.00 16.21
N ASP A 239 -3.44 0.89 16.78
CA ASP A 239 -2.43 0.05 16.14
C ASP A 239 -2.95 -0.58 14.84
N HIS A 240 -4.16 -1.15 14.87
CA HIS A 240 -4.77 -1.76 13.68
C HIS A 240 -5.22 -0.72 12.66
N LEU A 241 -5.57 0.50 13.09
CA LEU A 241 -5.79 1.61 12.17
C LEU A 241 -4.50 1.95 11.40
N ASN A 242 -3.39 2.10 12.12
CA ASN A 242 -2.10 2.42 11.52
C ASN A 242 -1.65 1.27 10.59
N ASP A 243 -1.85 0.02 11.01
CA ASP A 243 -1.57 -1.16 10.18
C ASP A 243 -2.45 -1.21 8.92
N LEU A 244 -3.72 -0.78 9.00
CA LEU A 244 -4.61 -0.66 7.85
C LEU A 244 -4.10 0.40 6.87
N TYR A 245 -3.74 1.59 7.37
CA TYR A 245 -3.18 2.65 6.51
C TYR A 245 -1.86 2.24 5.87
N MET A 246 -0.95 1.66 6.65
CA MET A 246 0.34 1.16 6.19
C MET A 246 0.21 -0.10 5.32
N GLY A 247 -0.96 -0.73 5.26
CA GLY A 247 -1.25 -1.92 4.43
C GLY A 247 -0.59 -3.19 4.95
N ARG A 248 -0.35 -3.26 6.25
CA ARG A 248 0.05 -4.49 6.93
C ARG A 248 -1.14 -5.44 7.04
N ILE A 249 -2.32 -4.88 7.28
CA ILE A 249 -3.61 -5.56 7.24
C ILE A 249 -4.48 -4.98 6.12
N THR A 250 -5.48 -5.75 5.70
CA THR A 250 -6.49 -5.40 4.71
C THR A 250 -7.88 -5.50 5.32
N LEU A 251 -8.92 -5.11 4.58
CA LEU A 251 -10.31 -5.31 5.04
C LEU A 251 -10.70 -6.79 5.16
N GLN A 252 -9.91 -7.72 4.61
CA GLN A 252 -10.12 -9.17 4.81
C GLN A 252 -9.61 -9.65 6.18
N ASP A 253 -8.70 -8.89 6.80
CA ASP A 253 -8.14 -9.16 8.12
C ASP A 253 -8.99 -8.54 9.24
N ILE A 254 -10.16 -8.04 8.88
CA ILE A 254 -11.10 -7.34 9.75
C ILE A 254 -12.46 -8.04 9.64
N ASP A 255 -13.07 -8.32 10.79
CA ASP A 255 -14.41 -8.89 10.86
C ASP A 255 -15.46 -7.85 10.44
N CYS A 256 -15.67 -7.75 9.13
CA CYS A 256 -16.62 -6.84 8.52
C CYS A 256 -18.09 -7.17 8.86
N SER A 257 -18.38 -8.32 9.47
CA SER A 257 -19.74 -8.67 9.92
C SER A 257 -20.15 -7.89 11.18
N SER A 258 -19.17 -7.42 11.94
CA SER A 258 -19.35 -6.64 13.17
C SER A 258 -19.39 -5.12 12.94
N CYS A 259 -19.46 -4.68 11.68
CA CYS A 259 -19.59 -3.26 11.31
C CYS A 259 -20.94 -2.68 11.73
N VAL A 260 -20.95 -1.44 12.23
CA VAL A 260 -22.17 -0.77 12.69
C VAL A 260 -22.64 0.28 11.69
N ASP A 261 -23.96 0.38 11.49
CA ASP A 261 -24.60 1.51 10.83
C ASP A 261 -24.83 2.61 11.87
N VAL A 262 -24.21 3.77 11.66
CA VAL A 262 -24.46 4.96 12.47
C VAL A 262 -24.91 6.04 11.51
N ASP A 263 -26.09 6.61 11.76
CA ASP A 263 -26.72 7.64 10.91
C ASP A 263 -25.81 8.87 10.68
#